data_AF-A0A066XSC4-F1
#
_entry.id   AF-A0A066XSC4-F1
#
_cell.length_a   1.000
_cell.length_b   1.000
_cell.length_c   1.000
_cell.angle_alpha   90.00
_cell.angle_beta   90.00
_cell.angle_gamma   90.00
#
_symmetry.space_group_name_H-M   'P 1'
#
loop_
_entity.id
_entity.type
_entity.pdbx_description
1 polymer ?
#
loop_
_entity_poly.entity_id
_entity_poly.type
_entity_poly.pdbx_seq_one_letter_code
_entity_poly.pdbx_strand_id
1 'polypeptide(L)'
;MSPAFGTQSHSIANQALHFTMDPSQLPLDEQLVHLRRTLSTNGTLVKVLSLAKTLNLPNWYLAGGAVSQTIWNSVAGLAPNTGISDYDLVYFDDSDLSYEAEDAVIRRGREVFAGIPVEVEIRNQARVHLWYPAKFGLPCPQHKSVEAGIDTWISTSAMIGVRLEEDDRWKVYAPIGLSDYYKMVVRPNTVIGVKEAYEEKARRWLGIWEGLTVFPWPENQTPLRFDKGNEE
;
A
#
# COMPACT_ATOMS: atom_id res chain seq x y z
N MET A 1 43.51 63.18 -0.03
CA MET A 1 42.15 63.42 -0.54
C MET A 1 41.95 62.67 -1.85
N SER A 2 41.29 61.51 -1.79
CA SER A 2 40.43 60.89 -2.82
C SER A 2 39.89 59.57 -2.24
N PRO A 3 38.64 59.17 -2.57
CA PRO A 3 37.80 58.38 -1.67
C PRO A 3 37.63 56.90 -2.05
N ALA A 4 36.98 56.22 -1.11
CA ALA A 4 36.64 54.80 -1.00
C ALA A 4 35.99 54.13 -2.23
N PHE A 5 36.26 52.83 -2.37
CA PHE A 5 35.27 51.85 -2.83
C PHE A 5 35.37 50.59 -1.94
N GLY A 6 34.40 50.45 -1.05
CA GLY A 6 34.16 49.22 -0.31
C GLY A 6 33.43 48.22 -1.21
N THR A 7 33.97 47.02 -1.33
CA THR A 7 33.25 45.88 -1.92
C THR A 7 32.69 45.05 -0.78
N GLN A 8 31.41 45.24 -0.50
CA GLN A 8 30.62 44.26 0.26
C GLN A 8 30.55 42.98 -0.57
N SER A 9 31.28 41.95 -0.15
CA SER A 9 31.10 40.59 -0.67
C SER A 9 29.83 40.02 -0.01
N HIS A 10 28.68 40.28 -0.62
CA HIS A 10 27.48 39.52 -0.32
C HIS A 10 27.61 38.15 -0.98
N SER A 11 27.78 37.14 -0.14
CA SER A 11 27.70 35.71 -0.44
C SER A 11 26.30 35.37 -0.99
N ILE A 12 26.09 35.62 -2.28
CA ILE A 12 24.97 35.11 -3.05
C ILE A 12 25.46 33.87 -3.78
N ALA A 13 25.19 32.70 -3.20
CA ALA A 13 24.90 31.44 -3.90
C ALA A 13 24.95 30.26 -2.92
N ASN A 14 24.14 30.31 -1.85
CA ASN A 14 23.83 29.12 -1.05
C ASN A 14 22.33 28.85 -1.05
N GLN A 15 21.75 28.91 -2.26
CA GLN A 15 20.43 28.37 -2.58
C GLN A 15 20.62 27.39 -3.74
N ALA A 16 21.24 26.26 -3.45
CA ALA A 16 20.93 25.06 -4.22
C ALA A 16 19.47 24.74 -3.92
N LEU A 17 18.57 25.14 -4.83
CA LEU A 17 17.24 24.57 -4.94
C LEU A 17 17.43 23.05 -4.93
N HIS A 18 17.11 22.40 -3.82
CA HIS A 18 16.89 20.96 -3.81
C HIS A 18 15.71 20.73 -4.76
N PHE A 19 16.02 20.46 -6.03
CA PHE A 19 15.08 19.77 -6.90
C PHE A 19 14.95 18.36 -6.32
N THR A 20 14.15 18.23 -5.26
CA THR A 20 13.69 16.92 -4.81
C THR A 20 12.88 16.35 -5.95
N MET A 21 13.50 15.41 -6.66
CA MET A 21 12.91 14.68 -7.76
C MET A 21 11.59 14.05 -7.27
N ASP A 22 10.47 14.39 -7.92
CA ASP A 22 9.13 13.90 -7.55
C ASP A 22 9.04 12.38 -7.82
N PRO A 23 9.02 11.51 -6.78
CA PRO A 23 9.00 10.06 -6.99
C PRO A 23 7.77 9.58 -7.76
N SER A 24 6.68 10.36 -7.75
CA SER A 24 5.45 10.00 -8.46
C SER A 24 5.56 10.10 -9.99
N GLN A 25 6.61 10.76 -10.51
CA GLN A 25 6.81 11.02 -11.94
C GLN A 25 8.10 10.39 -12.49
N LEU A 26 8.80 9.55 -11.71
CA LEU A 26 9.96 8.81 -12.20
C LEU A 26 9.57 7.74 -13.23
N PRO A 27 10.51 7.35 -14.11
CA PRO A 27 10.42 6.09 -14.83
C PRO A 27 10.11 4.92 -13.86
N LEU A 28 9.32 3.95 -14.31
CA LEU A 28 8.80 2.90 -13.43
C LEU A 28 9.91 2.10 -12.73
N ASP A 29 10.99 1.77 -13.43
CA ASP A 29 12.16 1.08 -12.87
C ASP A 29 12.83 1.92 -11.77
N GLU A 30 12.93 3.23 -11.96
CA GLU A 30 13.43 4.16 -10.92
C GLU A 30 12.44 4.30 -9.74
N GLN A 31 11.12 4.28 -9.99
CA GLN A 31 10.11 4.25 -8.92
C GLN A 31 10.25 3.01 -8.05
N LEU A 32 10.56 1.85 -8.63
CA LEU A 32 10.77 0.60 -7.88
C LEU A 32 12.02 0.68 -6.99
N VAL A 33 13.10 1.28 -7.50
CA VAL A 33 14.31 1.55 -6.70
C VAL A 33 14.00 2.50 -5.55
N HIS A 34 13.26 3.59 -5.82
CA HIS A 34 12.86 4.54 -4.81
C HIS A 34 11.93 3.90 -3.76
N LEU A 35 10.94 3.13 -4.20
CA LEU A 35 10.01 2.38 -3.33
C LEU A 35 10.77 1.48 -2.36
N ARG A 36 11.71 0.67 -2.86
CA ARG A 36 12.53 -0.18 -2.00
C ARG A 36 13.29 0.63 -0.97
N ARG A 37 13.90 1.75 -1.36
CA ARG A 37 14.62 2.65 -0.43
C ARG A 37 13.68 3.19 0.65
N THR A 38 12.51 3.69 0.25
CA THR A 38 11.49 4.25 1.15
C THR A 38 11.00 3.20 2.14
N LEU A 39 10.59 2.03 1.66
CA LEU A 39 10.10 0.94 2.53
C LEU A 39 11.20 0.39 3.44
N SER A 40 12.47 0.44 3.03
CA SER A 40 13.60 0.04 3.86
C SER A 40 13.86 0.95 5.06
N THR A 41 13.28 2.15 5.10
CA THR A 41 13.33 3.02 6.29
C THR A 41 12.46 2.49 7.43
N ASN A 42 11.43 1.70 7.12
CA ASN A 42 10.61 1.02 8.10
C ASN A 42 11.24 -0.34 8.47
N GLY A 43 12.04 -0.34 9.54
CA GLY A 43 12.70 -1.54 10.04
C GLY A 43 11.74 -2.66 10.44
N THR A 44 10.52 -2.33 10.90
CA THR A 44 9.48 -3.31 11.23
C THR A 44 8.98 -4.01 9.97
N LEU A 45 8.65 -3.25 8.92
CA LEU A 45 8.23 -3.77 7.61
C LEU A 45 9.29 -4.72 7.02
N VAL A 46 10.56 -4.32 7.02
CA VAL A 46 11.66 -5.16 6.52
C VAL A 46 11.82 -6.44 7.33
N LYS A 47 11.66 -6.36 8.66
CA LYS A 47 11.70 -7.54 9.53
C LYS A 47 10.53 -8.47 9.27
N VAL A 48 9.32 -7.94 9.07
CA VAL A 48 8.12 -8.72 8.69
C VAL A 48 8.35 -9.42 7.35
N LEU A 49 8.87 -8.73 6.32
CA LEU A 49 9.20 -9.35 5.02
C LEU A 49 10.17 -10.53 5.16
N SER A 50 11.24 -10.33 5.93
CA SER A 50 12.28 -11.35 6.14
C SER A 50 11.73 -12.58 6.87
N LEU A 51 10.91 -12.36 7.89
CA LEU A 51 10.26 -13.41 8.67
C LEU A 51 9.15 -14.12 7.87
N ALA A 52 8.34 -13.39 7.11
CA ALA A 52 7.28 -13.94 6.26
C ALA A 52 7.84 -14.91 5.22
N LYS A 53 9.02 -14.62 4.64
CA LYS A 53 9.73 -15.53 3.74
C LYS A 53 9.95 -16.92 4.36
N THR A 54 10.21 -16.99 5.67
CA THR A 54 10.46 -18.26 6.38
C THR A 54 9.22 -19.13 6.57
N LEU A 55 8.01 -18.56 6.44
CA LEU A 55 6.76 -19.32 6.52
C LEU A 55 6.51 -20.20 5.29
N ASN A 56 7.24 -19.95 4.18
CA ASN A 56 7.11 -20.65 2.90
C ASN A 56 5.65 -20.73 2.41
N LEU A 57 4.90 -19.63 2.58
CA LEU A 57 3.51 -19.56 2.11
C LEU A 57 3.48 -19.51 0.58
N PRO A 58 2.49 -20.14 -0.08
CA PRO A 58 2.32 -20.01 -1.51
C PRO A 58 1.82 -18.60 -1.88
N ASN A 59 2.43 -18.02 -2.91
CA ASN A 59 2.06 -16.73 -3.52
C ASN A 59 1.71 -15.63 -2.50
N TRP A 60 2.58 -15.30 -1.55
CA TRP A 60 2.27 -14.33 -0.50
C TRP A 60 2.69 -12.89 -0.83
N TYR A 61 2.09 -11.90 -0.17
CA TYR A 61 2.53 -10.50 -0.13
C TYR A 61 2.35 -9.92 1.27
N LEU A 62 3.30 -9.10 1.71
CA LEU A 62 3.02 -8.06 2.70
C LEU A 62 2.39 -6.89 1.96
N ALA A 63 1.15 -6.56 2.29
CA ALA A 63 0.34 -5.68 1.48
C ALA A 63 -0.35 -4.59 2.30
N GLY A 64 -1.03 -3.68 1.62
CA GLY A 64 -2.05 -2.85 2.26
C GLY A 64 -1.49 -1.64 2.97
N GLY A 65 -2.13 -1.32 4.09
CA GLY A 65 -1.95 -0.05 4.79
C GLY A 65 -0.52 0.21 5.22
N ALA A 66 0.18 -0.80 5.76
CA ALA A 66 1.56 -0.63 6.21
C ALA A 66 2.51 -0.18 5.09
N VAL A 67 2.29 -0.66 3.86
CA VAL A 67 3.11 -0.31 2.70
C VAL A 67 2.84 1.13 2.28
N SER A 68 1.58 1.50 2.07
CA SER A 68 1.22 2.86 1.65
C SER A 68 1.48 3.91 2.71
N GLN A 69 1.20 3.62 3.97
CA GLN A 69 1.45 4.53 5.08
C GLN A 69 2.95 4.74 5.33
N THR A 70 3.80 3.74 5.09
CA THR A 70 5.26 3.95 5.11
C THR A 70 5.69 4.96 4.03
N ILE A 71 5.09 4.90 2.83
CA ILE A 71 5.33 5.88 1.77
C ILE A 71 4.86 7.26 2.20
N TRP A 72 3.64 7.38 2.73
CA TRP A 72 3.08 8.65 3.21
C TRP A 72 3.90 9.26 4.34
N ASN A 73 4.41 8.44 5.26
CA ASN A 73 5.31 8.88 6.33
C ASN A 73 6.59 9.48 5.76
N SER A 74 7.17 8.85 4.73
CA SER A 74 8.34 9.40 4.04
C SER A 74 8.05 10.72 3.34
N VAL A 75 6.88 10.87 2.69
CA VAL A 75 6.49 12.11 2.00
C VAL A 75 6.22 13.24 3.01
N ALA A 76 5.57 12.93 4.12
CA ALA A 76 5.23 13.88 5.18
C ALA A 76 6.39 14.16 6.16
N GLY A 77 7.55 13.52 6.01
CA GLY A 77 8.69 13.67 6.93
C GLY A 77 8.42 13.13 8.34
N LEU A 78 7.52 12.16 8.47
CA LEU A 78 7.16 11.51 9.73
C LEU A 78 8.01 10.26 9.99
N ALA A 79 8.00 9.77 11.23
CA ALA A 79 8.64 8.50 11.55
C ALA A 79 8.03 7.35 10.70
N PRO A 80 8.83 6.38 10.22
CA PRO A 80 8.34 5.37 9.27
C PRO A 80 7.17 4.50 9.77
N ASN A 81 7.03 4.35 11.09
CA ASN A 81 5.96 3.56 11.73
C ASN A 81 4.71 4.37 12.10
N THR A 82 4.68 5.69 11.87
CA THR A 82 3.56 6.55 12.27
C THR A 82 2.25 6.07 11.65
N GLY A 83 1.21 5.93 12.47
CA GLY A 83 -0.15 5.57 12.02
C GLY A 83 -0.36 4.10 11.62
N ILE A 84 0.70 3.28 11.55
CA ILE A 84 0.60 1.87 11.17
C ILE A 84 0.07 1.05 12.35
N SER A 85 -1.14 0.53 12.22
CA SER A 85 -1.81 -0.30 13.24
C SER A 85 -1.52 -1.80 13.12
N ASP A 86 -1.13 -2.25 11.94
CA ASP A 86 -1.10 -3.66 11.55
C ASP A 86 -0.28 -3.84 10.26
N TYR A 87 0.19 -5.07 10.05
CA TYR A 87 0.89 -5.52 8.84
C TYR A 87 0.12 -6.67 8.20
N ASP A 88 -0.55 -6.43 7.06
CA ASP A 88 -1.32 -7.44 6.35
C ASP A 88 -0.42 -8.41 5.57
N LEU A 89 -0.28 -9.66 6.05
CA LEU A 89 0.38 -10.73 5.31
C LEU A 89 -0.66 -11.63 4.64
N VAL A 90 -0.82 -11.49 3.33
CA VAL A 90 -1.81 -12.22 2.55
C VAL A 90 -1.15 -13.31 1.71
N TYR A 91 -1.81 -14.45 1.57
CA TYR A 91 -1.34 -15.58 0.76
C TYR A 91 -2.51 -16.25 0.04
N PHE A 92 -2.24 -17.15 -0.90
CA PHE A 92 -3.28 -17.87 -1.63
C PHE A 92 -2.98 -19.37 -1.61
N ASP A 93 -3.88 -20.12 -0.97
CA ASP A 93 -3.87 -21.58 -0.98
C ASP A 93 -5.32 -22.06 -1.07
N ASP A 94 -5.68 -22.69 -2.19
CA ASP A 94 -7.01 -23.24 -2.44
C ASP A 94 -7.09 -24.76 -2.26
N SER A 95 -6.01 -25.39 -1.77
CA SER A 95 -5.97 -26.84 -1.53
C SER A 95 -6.82 -27.26 -0.33
N ASP A 96 -6.93 -26.39 0.68
CA ASP A 96 -7.79 -26.58 1.85
C ASP A 96 -8.42 -25.24 2.26
N LEU A 97 -9.72 -25.09 1.99
CA LEU A 97 -10.51 -23.92 2.33
C LEU A 97 -11.20 -24.04 3.70
N SER A 98 -10.74 -24.90 4.61
CA SER A 98 -11.19 -24.93 6.00
C SER A 98 -10.62 -23.78 6.83
N TYR A 99 -11.30 -23.40 7.92
CA TYR A 99 -10.75 -22.37 8.81
C TYR A 99 -9.56 -22.92 9.59
N GLU A 100 -9.56 -24.21 9.86
CA GLU A 100 -8.52 -24.95 10.55
C GLU A 100 -7.18 -24.87 9.80
N ALA A 101 -7.19 -24.95 8.45
CA ALA A 101 -6.00 -24.77 7.64
C ALA A 101 -5.43 -23.34 7.73
N GLU A 102 -6.29 -22.33 7.66
CA GLU A 102 -5.89 -20.93 7.82
C GLU A 102 -5.40 -20.64 9.25
N ASP A 103 -6.08 -21.17 10.28
CA ASP A 103 -5.69 -21.03 11.67
C ASP A 103 -4.32 -21.68 11.97
N ALA A 104 -4.02 -22.84 11.37
CA ALA A 104 -2.70 -23.44 11.46
C ALA A 104 -1.59 -22.51 10.93
N VAL A 105 -1.86 -21.79 9.84
CA VAL A 105 -0.95 -20.76 9.32
C VAL A 105 -0.86 -19.57 10.28
N ILE A 106 -1.99 -19.07 10.80
CA ILE A 106 -2.03 -17.97 11.76
C ILE A 106 -1.21 -18.31 13.01
N ARG A 107 -1.35 -19.53 13.56
CA ARG A 107 -0.60 -19.98 14.74
C ARG A 107 0.91 -20.03 14.49
N ARG A 108 1.35 -20.61 13.35
CA ARG A 108 2.78 -20.58 12.96
C ARG A 108 3.28 -19.14 12.81
N GLY A 109 2.47 -18.27 12.21
CA GLY A 109 2.75 -16.85 12.08
C GLY A 109 2.98 -16.14 13.42
N ARG A 110 2.12 -16.40 14.42
CA ARG A 110 2.27 -15.82 15.77
C ARG A 110 3.62 -16.16 16.40
N GLU A 111 4.11 -17.37 16.20
CA GLU A 111 5.44 -17.78 16.68
C GLU A 111 6.56 -17.04 15.92
N VAL A 112 6.46 -17.00 14.60
CA VAL A 112 7.43 -16.31 13.72
C VAL A 112 7.49 -14.81 13.99
N PHE A 113 6.34 -14.16 14.26
CA PHE A 113 6.23 -12.72 14.46
C PHE A 113 6.20 -12.28 15.92
N ALA A 114 6.48 -13.17 16.89
CA ALA A 114 6.41 -12.86 18.33
C ALA A 114 7.25 -11.65 18.76
N GLY A 115 8.31 -11.32 18.02
CA GLY A 115 9.17 -10.15 18.26
C GLY A 115 8.83 -8.91 17.43
N ILE A 116 7.63 -8.83 16.84
CA ILE A 116 7.11 -7.65 16.14
C ILE A 116 6.15 -6.91 17.08
N PRO A 117 6.33 -5.60 17.31
CA PRO A 117 5.55 -4.85 18.31
C PRO A 117 4.12 -4.53 17.87
N VAL A 118 3.77 -4.83 16.62
CA VAL A 118 2.50 -4.52 15.95
C VAL A 118 1.95 -5.81 15.35
N GLU A 119 0.63 -5.96 15.31
CA GLU A 119 -0.01 -7.17 14.80
C GLU A 119 0.37 -7.45 13.33
N VAL A 120 0.64 -8.71 13.01
CA VAL A 120 0.76 -9.19 11.63
C VAL A 120 -0.48 -10.02 11.33
N GLU A 121 -1.41 -9.45 10.57
CA GLU A 121 -2.65 -10.11 10.20
C GLU A 121 -2.40 -11.07 9.03
N ILE A 122 -2.57 -12.37 9.27
CA ILE A 122 -2.41 -13.38 8.21
C ILE A 122 -3.77 -13.76 7.63
N ARG A 123 -3.90 -13.70 6.31
CA ARG A 123 -5.15 -14.03 5.62
C ARG A 123 -4.96 -14.81 4.33
N ASN A 124 -5.69 -15.92 4.19
CA ASN A 124 -5.77 -16.67 2.95
C ASN A 124 -6.81 -16.04 2.01
N GLN A 125 -6.35 -15.47 0.90
CA GLN A 125 -7.21 -14.83 -0.09
C GLN A 125 -8.18 -15.80 -0.77
N ALA A 126 -7.84 -17.10 -0.84
CA ALA A 126 -8.73 -18.12 -1.38
C ALA A 126 -10.01 -18.30 -0.55
N ARG A 127 -9.98 -17.95 0.74
CA ARG A 127 -11.08 -18.16 1.70
C ARG A 127 -11.98 -16.95 1.91
N VAL A 128 -11.60 -15.77 1.43
CA VAL A 128 -12.29 -14.51 1.74
C VAL A 128 -13.78 -14.57 1.40
N HIS A 129 -14.13 -15.12 0.25
CA HIS A 129 -15.51 -15.29 -0.21
C HIS A 129 -16.42 -16.07 0.76
N LEU A 130 -15.85 -16.92 1.63
CA LEU A 130 -16.61 -17.76 2.57
C LEU A 130 -17.13 -16.97 3.77
N TRP A 131 -16.38 -15.95 4.24
CA TRP A 131 -16.74 -15.19 5.43
C TRP A 131 -17.13 -13.75 5.13
N TYR A 132 -16.72 -13.19 3.99
CA TYR A 132 -16.96 -11.79 3.64
C TYR A 132 -18.45 -11.41 3.63
N PRO A 133 -19.37 -12.21 3.03
CA PRO A 133 -20.79 -11.86 3.02
C PRO A 133 -21.41 -11.81 4.42
N ALA A 134 -21.01 -12.71 5.31
CA ALA A 134 -21.49 -12.71 6.69
C ALA A 134 -21.00 -11.48 7.47
N LYS A 135 -19.80 -11.00 7.18
CA LYS A 135 -19.19 -9.84 7.86
C LYS A 135 -19.69 -8.50 7.33
N PHE A 136 -19.86 -8.37 6.01
CA PHE A 136 -20.10 -7.08 5.34
C PHE A 136 -21.44 -6.98 4.62
N GLY A 137 -22.23 -8.06 4.55
CA GLY A 137 -23.54 -8.06 3.90
C GLY A 137 -23.49 -7.96 2.36
N LEU A 138 -22.31 -8.12 1.75
CA LEU A 138 -22.10 -8.04 0.31
C LEU A 138 -21.49 -9.33 -0.24
N PRO A 139 -21.85 -9.75 -1.47
CA PRO A 139 -21.19 -10.87 -2.12
C PRO A 139 -19.71 -10.55 -2.37
N CYS A 140 -18.85 -11.54 -2.17
CA CYS A 140 -17.44 -11.49 -2.56
C CYS A 140 -17.19 -12.69 -3.48
N PRO A 141 -16.82 -12.47 -4.75
CA PRO A 141 -16.43 -13.57 -5.63
C PRO A 141 -15.21 -14.31 -5.07
N GLN A 142 -15.12 -15.61 -5.32
CA GLN A 142 -13.91 -16.36 -4.99
C GLN A 142 -12.72 -15.81 -5.78
N HIS A 143 -11.73 -15.28 -5.07
CA HIS A 143 -10.46 -14.86 -5.65
C HIS A 143 -9.71 -16.04 -6.27
N LYS A 144 -8.92 -15.79 -7.32
CA LYS A 144 -8.12 -16.82 -8.02
C LYS A 144 -6.61 -16.68 -7.81
N SER A 145 -6.20 -15.65 -7.07
CA SER A 145 -4.82 -15.39 -6.66
C SER A 145 -4.80 -14.40 -5.50
N VAL A 146 -3.62 -14.09 -4.95
CA VAL A 146 -3.48 -12.98 -4.00
C VAL A 146 -3.67 -11.64 -4.67
N GLU A 147 -3.13 -11.47 -5.88
CA GLU A 147 -3.30 -10.29 -6.70
C GLU A 147 -4.79 -9.95 -6.89
N ALA A 148 -5.59 -10.96 -7.27
CA ALA A 148 -7.03 -10.81 -7.39
C ALA A 148 -7.71 -10.43 -6.06
N GLY A 149 -7.18 -10.86 -4.91
CA GLY A 149 -7.66 -10.42 -3.60
C GLY A 149 -7.31 -8.96 -3.30
N ILE A 150 -6.06 -8.56 -3.55
CA ILE A 150 -5.59 -7.17 -3.39
C ILE A 150 -6.38 -6.22 -4.29
N ASP A 151 -6.73 -6.64 -5.52
CA ASP A 151 -7.54 -5.87 -6.47
C ASP A 151 -8.93 -5.50 -5.94
N THR A 152 -9.44 -6.22 -4.95
CA THR A 152 -10.78 -5.97 -4.38
C THR A 152 -10.78 -5.04 -3.18
N TRP A 153 -9.60 -4.68 -2.64
CA TRP A 153 -9.53 -3.92 -1.41
C TRP A 153 -10.11 -2.52 -1.54
N ILE A 154 -10.86 -2.12 -0.50
CA ILE A 154 -11.77 -0.97 -0.43
C ILE A 154 -11.20 0.40 -0.82
N SER A 155 -9.87 0.55 -0.88
CA SER A 155 -9.22 1.77 -1.31
C SER A 155 -8.01 1.46 -2.18
N THR A 156 -7.80 2.30 -3.19
CA THR A 156 -6.61 2.27 -4.04
C THR A 156 -5.32 2.34 -3.24
N SER A 157 -5.29 3.05 -2.10
CA SER A 157 -4.13 3.12 -1.21
C SER A 157 -3.78 1.80 -0.52
N ALA A 158 -4.69 0.82 -0.54
CA ALA A 158 -4.39 -0.52 -0.05
C ALA A 158 -3.91 -1.44 -1.18
N MET A 159 -4.18 -1.13 -2.46
CA MET A 159 -3.91 -2.01 -3.61
C MET A 159 -2.41 -2.05 -3.99
N ILE A 160 -1.57 -2.46 -3.05
CA ILE A 160 -0.13 -2.63 -3.19
C ILE A 160 0.33 -3.80 -2.32
N GLY A 161 1.23 -4.60 -2.86
CA GLY A 161 1.89 -5.70 -2.16
C GLY A 161 3.38 -5.74 -2.48
N VAL A 162 4.18 -6.11 -1.49
CA VAL A 162 5.61 -6.40 -1.64
C VAL A 162 5.94 -7.75 -1.03
N ARG A 163 6.83 -8.50 -1.66
CA ARG A 163 7.36 -9.75 -1.13
C ARG A 163 8.82 -9.94 -1.48
N LEU A 164 9.48 -10.86 -0.78
CA LEU A 164 10.81 -11.32 -1.13
C LEU A 164 10.72 -12.61 -1.95
N GLU A 165 11.44 -12.64 -3.07
CA GLU A 165 11.72 -13.87 -3.81
C GLU A 165 12.84 -14.68 -3.14
N GLU A 166 13.10 -15.89 -3.61
CA GLU A 166 14.13 -16.79 -3.03
C GLU A 166 15.51 -16.13 -2.97
N ASP A 167 15.85 -15.31 -3.96
CA ASP A 167 17.12 -14.58 -4.08
C ASP A 167 17.11 -13.19 -3.42
N ASP A 168 16.15 -12.93 -2.52
CA ASP A 168 15.97 -11.66 -1.79
C ASP A 168 15.65 -10.44 -2.67
N ARG A 169 15.36 -10.65 -3.96
CA ARG A 169 14.79 -9.59 -4.79
C ARG A 169 13.38 -9.28 -4.32
N TRP A 170 13.06 -8.00 -4.34
CA TRP A 170 11.72 -7.52 -4.04
C TRP A 170 10.85 -7.70 -5.27
N LYS A 171 9.72 -8.38 -5.11
CA LYS A 171 8.65 -8.36 -6.09
C LYS A 171 7.54 -7.45 -5.60
N VAL A 172 7.08 -6.57 -6.49
CA VAL A 172 6.09 -5.54 -6.20
C VAL A 172 4.86 -5.80 -7.06
N TYR A 173 3.69 -5.77 -6.43
CA TYR A 173 2.40 -5.76 -7.08
C TYR A 173 1.72 -4.42 -6.79
N ALA A 174 1.49 -3.61 -7.83
CA ALA A 174 0.89 -2.29 -7.74
C ALA A 174 0.01 -2.03 -8.98
N PRO A 175 -1.19 -2.65 -9.07
CA PRO A 175 -2.04 -2.64 -10.26
C PRO A 175 -2.47 -1.24 -10.74
N ILE A 176 -2.41 -0.25 -9.85
CA ILE A 176 -2.75 1.14 -10.12
C ILE A 176 -1.52 2.06 -10.29
N GLY A 177 -0.31 1.48 -10.35
CA GLY A 177 0.96 2.23 -10.35
C GLY A 177 1.33 2.80 -8.98
N LEU A 178 2.37 3.64 -8.92
CA LEU A 178 2.91 4.19 -7.67
C LEU A 178 2.61 5.69 -7.45
N SER A 179 2.10 6.39 -8.47
CA SER A 179 1.98 7.84 -8.44
C SER A 179 1.03 8.36 -7.35
N ASP A 180 -0.13 7.73 -7.16
CA ASP A 180 -1.10 8.15 -6.14
C ASP A 180 -0.54 7.97 -4.71
N TYR A 181 0.32 6.97 -4.47
CA TYR A 181 0.95 6.76 -3.17
C TYR A 181 1.89 7.92 -2.80
N TYR A 182 2.74 8.35 -3.73
CA TYR A 182 3.67 9.46 -3.51
C TYR A 182 3.00 10.84 -3.54
N LYS A 183 1.88 10.97 -4.26
CA LYS A 183 1.03 12.17 -4.23
C LYS A 183 0.07 12.20 -3.04
N MET A 184 0.09 11.18 -2.18
CA MET A 184 -0.81 11.05 -1.03
C MET A 184 -2.29 11.15 -1.44
N VAL A 185 -2.65 10.50 -2.55
CA VAL A 185 -4.01 10.44 -3.08
C VAL A 185 -4.66 9.12 -2.70
N VAL A 186 -5.85 9.21 -2.12
CA VAL A 186 -6.68 8.07 -1.71
C VAL A 186 -7.97 8.09 -2.52
N ARG A 187 -8.29 6.96 -3.15
CA ARG A 187 -9.53 6.78 -3.89
C ARG A 187 -10.26 5.56 -3.37
N PRO A 188 -11.60 5.55 -3.43
CA PRO A 188 -12.38 4.35 -3.15
C PRO A 188 -12.18 3.32 -4.26
N ASN A 189 -12.21 2.05 -3.88
CA ASN A 189 -12.39 0.95 -4.81
C ASN A 189 -13.73 0.29 -4.52
N THR A 190 -14.58 0.23 -5.54
CA THR A 190 -15.98 -0.11 -5.41
C THR A 190 -16.30 -1.54 -5.81
N VAL A 191 -15.28 -2.36 -6.10
CA VAL A 191 -15.43 -3.77 -6.50
C VAL A 191 -16.21 -4.58 -5.46
N ILE A 192 -15.79 -4.55 -4.18
CA ILE A 192 -16.55 -5.14 -3.05
C ILE A 192 -16.63 -4.21 -1.83
N GLY A 193 -16.22 -2.94 -1.97
CA GLY A 193 -16.13 -1.99 -0.87
C GLY A 193 -17.49 -1.50 -0.35
N VAL A 194 -17.56 -1.14 0.93
CA VAL A 194 -18.70 -0.52 1.59
C VAL A 194 -18.40 0.95 1.84
N LYS A 195 -19.25 1.88 1.37
CA LYS A 195 -19.00 3.33 1.45
C LYS A 195 -18.62 3.79 2.86
N GLU A 196 -19.37 3.36 3.86
CA GLU A 196 -19.21 3.78 5.25
C GLU A 196 -17.84 3.35 5.80
N ALA A 197 -17.41 2.12 5.49
CA ALA A 197 -16.11 1.58 5.92
C ALA A 197 -14.93 2.30 5.23
N TYR A 198 -15.10 2.70 3.96
CA TYR A 198 -14.12 3.54 3.26
C TYR A 198 -13.97 4.90 3.93
N GLU A 199 -15.10 5.59 4.15
CA GLU A 199 -15.11 6.93 4.73
C GLU A 199 -14.58 6.96 6.17
N GLU A 200 -14.86 5.91 6.96
CA GLU A 200 -14.29 5.76 8.30
C GLU A 200 -12.77 5.66 8.27
N LYS A 201 -12.21 4.79 7.42
CA LYS A 201 -10.76 4.67 7.23
C LYS A 201 -10.15 5.98 6.75
N ALA A 202 -10.78 6.64 5.77
CA ALA A 202 -10.30 7.89 5.22
C ALA A 202 -10.29 9.03 6.26
N ARG A 203 -11.34 9.14 7.09
CA ARG A 203 -11.41 10.13 8.19
C ARG A 203 -10.28 9.92 9.20
N ARG A 204 -9.98 8.67 9.56
CA ARG A 204 -8.84 8.35 10.43
C ARG A 204 -7.52 8.82 9.81
N TRP A 205 -7.30 8.54 8.53
CA TRP A 205 -6.06 8.91 7.84
C TRP A 205 -5.89 10.44 7.69
N LEU A 206 -6.98 11.17 7.40
CA LEU A 206 -6.97 12.64 7.35
C LEU A 206 -6.56 13.28 8.68
N GLY A 207 -6.75 12.59 9.82
CA GLY A 207 -6.30 13.07 11.13
C GLY A 207 -4.81 12.86 11.42
N ILE A 208 -4.07 12.15 10.55
CA ILE A 208 -2.65 11.80 10.76
C ILE A 208 -1.74 12.51 9.75
N TRP A 209 -2.13 12.51 8.46
CA TRP A 209 -1.28 13.01 7.37
C TRP A 209 -1.79 14.32 6.79
N GLU A 210 -1.16 15.43 7.17
CA GLU A 210 -1.36 16.73 6.55
C GLU A 210 -0.92 16.67 5.07
N GLY A 211 -1.86 16.84 4.14
CA GLY A 211 -1.62 16.74 2.68
C GLY A 211 -2.26 15.53 1.99
N LEU A 212 -2.88 14.62 2.74
CA LEU A 212 -3.64 13.52 2.15
C LEU A 212 -4.87 14.06 1.39
N THR A 213 -4.98 13.71 0.11
CA THR A 213 -6.14 14.04 -0.74
C THR A 213 -7.04 12.82 -0.85
N VAL A 214 -8.23 12.89 -0.27
CA VAL A 214 -9.22 11.80 -0.29
C VAL A 214 -10.33 12.12 -1.30
N PHE A 215 -10.55 11.23 -2.26
CA PHE A 215 -11.69 11.30 -3.18
C PHE A 215 -12.94 10.69 -2.53
N PRO A 216 -14.13 11.27 -2.77
CA PRO A 216 -15.38 10.74 -2.22
C PRO A 216 -15.78 9.42 -2.89
N TRP A 217 -16.67 8.69 -2.24
CA TRP A 217 -17.30 7.51 -2.85
C TRP A 217 -18.10 7.90 -4.11
N PRO A 218 -17.93 7.22 -5.25
CA PRO A 218 -18.61 7.58 -6.49
C PRO A 218 -20.11 7.26 -6.41
N GLU A 219 -20.95 8.22 -6.82
CA GLU A 219 -22.42 8.06 -6.84
C GLU A 219 -22.93 7.31 -8.08
N ASN A 220 -22.21 7.35 -9.20
CA ASN A 220 -22.54 6.65 -10.44
C ASN A 220 -21.27 6.04 -11.04
N GLN A 221 -21.33 4.77 -11.43
CA GLN A 221 -20.20 4.01 -11.95
C GLN A 221 -20.44 3.45 -13.35
N THR A 222 -21.46 3.95 -14.05
CA THR A 222 -21.76 3.50 -15.42
C THR A 222 -20.56 3.82 -16.32
N PRO A 223 -19.80 2.82 -16.81
CA PRO A 223 -18.68 3.10 -17.69
C PRO A 223 -19.21 3.66 -19.00
N LEU A 224 -18.51 4.64 -19.57
CA LEU A 224 -18.78 5.06 -20.95
C LEU A 224 -18.54 3.86 -21.87
N ARG A 225 -19.57 3.46 -22.62
CA ARG A 225 -19.46 2.46 -23.68
C ARG A 225 -19.61 3.17 -25.01
N PHE A 226 -18.81 2.75 -25.99
CA PHE A 226 -19.02 3.17 -27.36
C PHE A 226 -20.21 2.38 -27.90
N ASP A 227 -21.36 3.03 -28.03
CA ASP A 227 -22.51 2.44 -28.69
C ASP A 227 -22.24 2.45 -30.20
N LYS A 228 -21.89 1.28 -30.75
CA LYS A 228 -22.02 1.09 -32.20
C LYS A 228 -23.52 1.12 -32.49
N GLY A 229 -24.03 2.27 -32.92
CA GLY A 229 -25.40 2.37 -33.43
C GLY A 229 -25.65 1.25 -34.43
N ASN A 230 -26.85 0.65 -34.37
CA ASN A 230 -27.28 -0.32 -35.38
C ASN A 230 -27.13 0.32 -36.76
N GLU A 231 -26.14 -0.15 -37.52
CA GLU A 231 -26.15 0.02 -38.97
C GLU A 231 -27.32 -0.86 -39.47
N GLU A 232 -28.44 -0.20 -39.79
CA GLU A 232 -29.53 -0.75 -40.60
C GLU A 232 -29.10 -0.97 -42.05
#